data_AF-A0A7V5U1A9-F1
#
_entry.id   AF-A0A7V5U1A9-F1
#
_cell.length_a   1.000
_cell.length_b   1.000
_cell.length_c   1.000
_cell.angle_alpha   90.00
_cell.angle_beta   90.00
_cell.angle_gamma   90.00
#
_symmetry.space_group_name_H-M   'P 1'
#
loop_
_entity.id
_entity.type
_entity.pdbx_description
1 polymer ?
#
loop_
_entity_poly.entity_id
_entity_poly.type
_entity_poly.pdbx_seq_one_letter_code
_entity_poly.pdbx_strand_id
1 'polypeptide(L)'
;MSTPQTGDKTQTQQDGKTPLFREAAIRHRTRALFGDVILAAPLSSWVITILLLIIMLGALAFGLFAHVQVDGRSIPVWRWFFGATG
;
A
#
# COMPACT_ATOMS: atom_id res chain seq x y z
N MET A 1 -36.70 -56.95 41.33
CA MET A 1 -36.54 -57.53 39.98
C MET A 1 -35.49 -56.69 39.27
N SER A 2 -34.35 -57.31 38.96
CA SER A 2 -33.14 -56.72 38.40
C SER A 2 -33.34 -56.21 36.96
N THR A 3 -32.68 -55.09 36.60
CA THR A 3 -32.30 -54.78 35.20
C THR A 3 -31.26 -55.79 34.70
N PRO A 4 -30.83 -55.88 33.41
CA PRO A 4 -30.92 -54.91 32.28
C PRO A 4 -31.19 -55.56 30.89
N GLN A 5 -31.10 -54.80 29.79
CA GLN A 5 -30.16 -55.04 28.68
C GLN A 5 -30.31 -54.01 27.55
N THR A 6 -29.13 -53.59 27.09
CA THR A 6 -28.75 -52.65 26.04
C THR A 6 -28.82 -53.28 24.65
N GLY A 7 -29.03 -52.47 23.61
CA GLY A 7 -28.79 -52.84 22.19
C GLY A 7 -29.23 -51.73 21.24
N ASP A 8 -28.46 -50.65 21.10
CA ASP A 8 -27.57 -50.37 19.94
C ASP A 8 -28.15 -50.74 18.57
N LYS A 9 -28.60 -49.72 17.82
CA LYS A 9 -28.40 -49.62 16.36
C LYS A 9 -28.16 -48.17 15.98
N THR A 10 -26.89 -47.81 16.07
CA THR A 10 -26.24 -46.66 15.43
C THR A 10 -26.66 -46.53 13.95
N GLN A 11 -27.38 -45.46 13.60
CA GLN A 11 -27.55 -45.02 12.20
C GLN A 11 -26.90 -43.65 12.03
N THR A 12 -25.59 -43.65 11.80
CA THR A 12 -24.86 -42.47 11.33
C THR A 12 -25.18 -42.30 9.84
N GLN A 13 -26.12 -41.42 9.52
CA GLN A 13 -26.20 -40.82 8.19
C GLN A 13 -24.92 -39.99 7.96
N GLN A 14 -23.94 -40.58 7.29
CA GLN A 14 -22.84 -39.83 6.66
C GLN A 14 -23.07 -39.86 5.15
N ASP A 15 -23.77 -38.84 4.67
CA ASP A 15 -23.83 -38.50 3.25
C ASP A 15 -23.29 -37.07 3.07
N GLY A 16 -22.31 -36.93 2.16
CA GLY A 16 -22.12 -35.68 1.42
C GLY A 16 -21.08 -34.64 1.88
N LYS A 17 -20.05 -34.95 2.67
CA LYS A 17 -18.93 -34.00 2.87
C LYS A 17 -17.57 -34.67 2.67
N THR A 18 -16.96 -34.39 1.51
CA THR A 18 -15.55 -34.67 1.25
C THR A 18 -14.68 -33.99 2.31
N PRO A 19 -13.91 -34.72 3.14
CA PRO A 19 -13.01 -34.09 4.10
C PRO A 19 -11.71 -33.69 3.37
N LEU A 20 -11.80 -32.66 2.51
CA LEU A 20 -10.63 -32.10 1.81
C LEU A 20 -9.83 -31.10 2.65
N PHE A 21 -10.27 -30.78 3.86
CA PHE A 21 -9.52 -29.93 4.78
C PHE A 21 -8.69 -30.78 5.73
N ARG A 22 -7.54 -31.26 5.24
CA ARG A 22 -6.47 -31.79 6.08
C ARG A 22 -5.74 -30.61 6.72
N GLU A 23 -6.09 -30.27 7.97
CA GLU A 23 -5.46 -29.21 8.77
C GLU A 23 -3.92 -29.29 8.83
N ALA A 24 -3.34 -30.49 8.63
CA ALA A 24 -1.90 -30.69 8.56
C ALA A 24 -1.20 -29.96 7.38
N ALA A 25 -1.92 -29.65 6.28
CA ALA A 25 -1.34 -28.94 5.14
C ALA A 25 -1.16 -27.42 5.40
N ILE A 26 -1.86 -26.86 6.38
CA ILE A 26 -1.82 -25.42 6.68
C ILE A 26 -0.68 -25.09 7.66
N ARG A 27 -0.27 -26.03 8.53
CA ARG A 27 0.80 -25.77 9.51
C ARG A 27 2.22 -25.84 8.96
N HIS A 28 2.46 -26.62 7.91
CA HIS A 28 3.83 -26.93 7.47
C HIS A 28 4.42 -25.95 6.43
N ARG A 29 3.62 -25.08 5.79
CA ARG A 29 4.13 -24.10 4.79
C ARG A 29 4.28 -22.67 5.30
N THR A 30 3.82 -22.37 6.52
CA THR A 30 3.72 -20.98 7.00
C THR A 30 4.89 -20.55 7.88
N ARG A 31 5.88 -21.42 8.10
CA ARG A 31 6.94 -21.18 9.10
C ARG A 31 8.25 -20.60 8.55
N ALA A 32 8.37 -20.37 7.24
CA ALA A 32 9.66 -20.00 6.63
C ALA A 32 9.64 -18.74 5.74
N LEU A 33 8.51 -18.06 5.61
CA LEU A 33 8.38 -16.84 4.77
C LEU A 33 8.23 -15.54 5.57
N PHE A 34 8.40 -15.60 6.89
CA PHE A 34 8.59 -14.41 7.73
C PHE A 34 10.09 -14.19 7.93
N GLY A 35 10.84 -14.11 6.82
CA GLY A 35 12.14 -13.45 6.85
C GLY A 35 11.92 -12.02 7.28
N ASP A 36 12.76 -11.53 8.18
CA ASP A 36 12.68 -10.25 8.87
C ASP A 36 12.02 -9.16 8.00
N VAL A 37 10.70 -8.99 8.16
CA VAL A 37 9.97 -7.99 7.41
C VAL A 37 10.27 -6.70 8.14
N ILE A 38 11.31 -6.03 7.70
CA ILE A 38 11.50 -4.61 7.99
C ILE A 38 10.31 -3.92 7.34
N LEU A 39 9.21 -3.79 8.10
CA LEU A 39 8.18 -2.82 7.81
C LEU A 39 8.87 -1.47 7.97
N ALA A 40 9.60 -1.05 6.93
CA ALA A 40 10.02 0.32 6.78
C ALA A 40 8.73 1.11 6.83
N ALA A 41 8.45 1.70 7.99
CA ALA A 41 7.23 2.44 8.20
C ALA A 41 7.14 3.44 7.04
N PRO A 42 6.05 3.43 6.26
CA PRO A 42 5.92 4.36 5.15
C PRO A 42 6.16 5.75 5.74
N LEU A 43 7.10 6.50 5.14
CA LEU A 43 7.37 7.87 5.57
C LEU A 43 6.02 8.56 5.76
N SER A 44 5.84 9.21 6.92
CA SER A 44 4.58 9.83 7.27
C SER A 44 4.07 10.64 6.08
N SER A 45 2.87 10.33 5.60
CA SER A 45 2.31 10.95 4.39
C SER A 45 2.32 12.48 4.48
N TRP A 46 2.20 13.02 5.68
CA TRP A 46 2.33 14.44 6.00
C TRP A 46 3.69 15.05 5.66
N VAL A 47 4.79 14.30 5.84
CA VAL A 47 6.13 14.76 5.48
C VAL A 47 6.25 14.90 3.97
N ILE A 48 5.71 13.92 3.22
CA ILE A 48 5.72 13.93 1.77
C ILE A 48 4.84 15.07 1.23
N THR A 49 3.65 15.27 1.81
CA THR A 49 2.75 16.35 1.36
C THR A 49 3.32 17.74 1.65
N ILE A 50 3.95 17.95 2.81
CA ILE A 50 4.62 19.22 3.13
C ILE A 50 5.80 19.45 2.20
N LEU A 51 6.64 18.44 1.98
CA LEU A 51 7.77 18.54 1.07
C LEU A 51 7.31 18.90 -0.35
N LEU A 52 6.26 18.24 -0.83
CA LEU A 52 5.66 18.51 -2.13
C LEU A 52 5.10 19.94 -2.20
N LEU A 53 4.41 20.40 -1.16
CA LEU A 53 3.85 21.75 -1.08
C LEU A 53 4.97 22.81 -1.15
N ILE A 54 6.07 22.60 -0.42
CA ILE A 54 7.22 23.51 -0.42
C ILE A 54 7.85 23.57 -1.81
N ILE A 55 8.06 22.42 -2.45
CA ILE A 55 8.62 22.37 -3.81
C ILE A 55 7.70 23.07 -4.81
N MET A 56 6.39 22.82 -4.73
CA MET A 56 5.40 23.45 -5.58
C MET A 56 5.42 24.98 -5.43
N LEU A 57 5.36 25.48 -4.19
CA LEU A 57 5.41 26.91 -3.90
C LEU A 57 6.74 27.54 -4.34
N GLY A 58 7.85 26.85 -4.13
CA GLY A 58 9.17 27.28 -4.59
C GLY A 58 9.26 27.38 -6.12
N ALA A 59 8.72 26.39 -6.83
CA ALA A 59 8.67 26.41 -8.29
C ALA A 59 7.76 27.52 -8.83
N LEU A 60 6.60 27.75 -8.22
CA LEU A 60 5.72 28.87 -8.57
C LEU A 60 6.39 30.22 -8.32
N ALA A 61 6.99 30.40 -7.14
CA ALA A 61 7.68 31.62 -6.78
C ALA A 61 8.86 31.86 -7.72
N PHE A 62 9.66 30.84 -8.02
CA PHE A 62 10.75 30.94 -8.98
C PHE A 62 10.23 31.30 -10.37
N GLY A 63 9.21 30.61 -10.88
CA GLY A 63 8.63 30.90 -12.19
C GLY A 63 8.10 32.33 -12.32
N LEU A 64 7.46 32.87 -11.27
CA LEU A 64 6.86 34.20 -11.27
C LEU A 64 7.88 35.33 -11.03
N PHE A 65 8.81 35.14 -10.09
CA PHE A 65 9.70 36.20 -9.63
C PHE A 65 11.12 36.13 -10.22
N ALA A 66 11.53 35.00 -10.78
CA ALA A 66 12.84 34.92 -11.43
C ALA A 66 12.83 35.74 -12.72
N HIS A 67 13.86 36.57 -12.85
CA HIS A 67 14.12 37.38 -14.02
C HIS A 67 15.43 36.95 -14.65
N VAL A 68 15.46 36.83 -15.97
CA VAL A 68 16.66 36.58 -16.75
C VAL A 68 17.03 37.87 -17.44
N GLN A 69 18.30 38.23 -17.38
CA GLN A 69 18.84 39.32 -18.19
C GLN A 69 19.21 38.77 -19.56
N VAL A 70 18.55 39.27 -20.60
CA VAL A 70 18.91 39.01 -22.00
C VAL A 70 19.08 40.36 -22.68
N ASP A 71 20.22 40.58 -23.31
CA ASP A 71 20.54 41.79 -24.09
C ASP A 71 20.26 43.11 -23.34
N GLY A 72 20.58 43.15 -22.05
CA GLY A 72 20.39 44.33 -21.19
C GLY A 72 18.94 44.60 -20.75
N ARG A 73 17.99 43.73 -21.10
CA ARG A 73 16.61 43.78 -20.61
C ARG A 73 16.35 42.67 -19.59
N SER A 74 15.72 43.05 -18.48
CA SER A 74 15.23 42.11 -17.48
C SER A 74 13.87 41.58 -17.93
N ILE A 75 13.80 40.30 -18.29
CA ILE A 75 12.56 39.63 -18.69
C ILE A 75 12.22 38.51 -17.69
N PRO A 76 10.95 38.35 -17.29
CA PRO A 76 10.54 37.25 -16.43
C PRO A 76 10.84 35.88 -17.07
N VAL A 77 11.30 34.92 -16.28
CA VAL A 77 11.66 33.55 -16.75
C VAL A 77 10.51 32.88 -17.50
N TRP A 78 9.28 32.99 -16.99
CA TRP A 78 8.10 32.42 -17.65
C TRP A 78 7.92 32.99 -19.06
N ARG A 79 8.10 34.31 -19.23
CA ARG A 79 7.97 34.99 -20.52
C ARG A 79 9.07 34.56 -21.49
N TRP A 80 10.29 34.37 -20.99
CA TRP A 80 11.42 33.87 -21.76
C TRP A 80 11.20 32.42 -22.23
N PHE A 81 10.73 31.54 -21.35
CA PHE A 81 10.51 30.12 -21.65
C PHE A 81 9.41 29.90 -22.69
N PHE A 82 8.30 30.64 -22.60
CA PHE A 82 7.19 30.52 -23.56
C PHE A 82 7.42 31.27 -24.87
N GLY A 83 8.61 31.84 -25.10
CA GLY A 83 8.95 32.48 -26.36
C GLY A 83 8.02 33.64 -26.73
N ALA A 84 7.52 34.38 -25.72
CA ALA A 84 6.68 35.56 -25.95
C ALA A 84 7.55 36.74 -26.43
N THR A 85 8.06 36.60 -27.66
CA THR A 85 8.53 37.66 -28.53
C THR A 85 7.31 38.37 -29.11
N GLY A 86 6.81 39.36 -28.36
CA GLY A 86 5.94 40.42 -28.87
C GLY A 86 6.71 41.72 -28.84
#